data_AF-A0A7J8KAL7-F1
#
_entry.id   AF-A0A7J8KAL7-F1
#
_cell.length_a   1.000
_cell.length_b   1.000
_cell.length_c   1.000
_cell.angle_alpha   90.00
_cell.angle_beta   90.00
_cell.angle_gamma   90.00
#
_symmetry.space_group_name_H-M   'P 1'
#
loop_
_entity.id
_entity.type
_entity.pdbx_description
1 polymer ?
#
loop_
_entity_poly.entity_id
_entity_poly.type
_entity_poly.pdbx_seq_one_letter_code
_entity_poly.pdbx_strand_id
1 'polypeptide(L)'
;MMEILDVVNLYDEFIDAKDLIDKQPFYQNKPVDKKWMDIFGELKMNFHKSKNLLLLVSKILSIPCSSVFVERIFRLMSSHWTDTGNQCNVGLLRAQLQVKENFTFDCIQFYYYIKEKDIQKAADNSEKYYWKRKQKGQKFPTVS
;
A
#
# COMPACT_ATOMS: atom_id res chain seq x y z
N MET A 1 -9.82 -11.79 -5.15
CA MET A 1 -10.92 -11.45 -6.06
C MET A 1 -10.67 -10.02 -6.51
N MET A 2 -10.30 -9.81 -7.76
CA MET A 2 -10.04 -8.47 -8.30
C MET A 2 -11.40 -7.81 -8.53
N GLU A 3 -11.73 -6.76 -7.77
CA GLU A 3 -12.96 -6.02 -8.03
C GLU A 3 -12.89 -5.42 -9.43
N ILE A 4 -13.83 -5.84 -10.28
CA ILE A 4 -13.98 -5.38 -11.65
C ILE A 4 -14.64 -4.01 -11.59
N LEU A 5 -14.07 -3.06 -12.32
CA LEU A 5 -14.60 -1.70 -12.40
C LEU A 5 -15.83 -1.72 -13.31
N ASP A 6 -16.96 -1.24 -12.81
CA ASP A 6 -18.16 -1.06 -13.63
C ASP A 6 -18.17 0.36 -14.21
N VAL A 7 -17.94 0.46 -15.52
CA VAL A 7 -17.78 1.73 -16.22
C VAL A 7 -19.11 2.47 -16.38
N VAL A 8 -20.25 1.76 -16.43
CA VAL A 8 -21.57 2.38 -16.57
C VAL A 8 -21.92 3.08 -15.26
N ASN A 9 -21.83 2.35 -14.15
CA ASN A 9 -22.07 2.90 -12.83
C ASN A 9 -21.05 3.99 -12.47
N LEU A 10 -19.79 3.88 -12.92
CA LEU A 10 -18.76 4.89 -12.71
C LEU A 10 -19.15 6.28 -13.24
N TYR A 11 -19.82 6.35 -14.40
CA TYR A 11 -20.21 7.65 -14.96
C TYR A 11 -21.24 8.34 -14.07
N ASP A 12 -22.27 7.62 -13.63
CA ASP A 12 -23.30 8.15 -12.74
C ASP A 12 -22.70 8.56 -11.38
N GLU A 13 -21.84 7.72 -10.81
CA GLU A 13 -21.11 8.03 -9.58
C GLU A 13 -20.23 9.28 -9.73
N PHE A 14 -19.63 9.49 -10.91
CA PHE A 14 -18.82 10.67 -11.18
C PHE A 14 -19.69 11.93 -11.28
N ILE A 15 -20.86 11.88 -11.91
CA ILE A 15 -21.76 13.03 -11.97
C ILE A 15 -22.22 13.43 -10.55
N ASP A 16 -22.57 12.45 -9.71
CA ASP A 16 -22.92 12.69 -8.31
C ASP A 16 -21.76 13.29 -7.50
N ALA A 17 -20.54 12.78 -7.72
CA ALA A 17 -19.33 13.28 -7.07
C ALA A 17 -18.90 14.66 -7.60
N LYS A 18 -19.19 14.98 -8.86
CA LYS A 18 -18.87 16.26 -9.47
C LYS A 18 -19.61 17.39 -8.75
N ASP A 19 -20.89 17.18 -8.45
CA ASP A 19 -21.67 18.10 -7.64
C ASP A 19 -21.03 18.35 -6.26
N LEU A 20 -20.45 17.32 -5.64
CA LEU A 20 -19.73 17.45 -4.36
C LEU A 20 -18.45 18.28 -4.52
N ILE A 21 -17.68 18.00 -5.57
CA ILE A 21 -16.43 18.71 -5.90
C ILE A 21 -16.71 20.19 -6.22
N ASP A 22 -17.81 20.46 -6.92
CA ASP A 22 -18.21 21.79 -7.37
C ASP A 22 -18.93 22.60 -6.26
N LYS A 23 -19.72 21.96 -5.37
CA LYS A 23 -20.47 22.61 -4.27
C LYS A 23 -19.64 22.87 -3.02
N GLN A 24 -18.53 22.16 -2.83
CA GLN A 24 -17.66 22.41 -1.69
C GLN A 24 -17.01 23.80 -1.77
N PRO A 25 -16.94 24.57 -0.67
CA PRO A 25 -16.26 25.86 -0.62
C PRO A 25 -14.73 25.67 -0.53
N PHE A 26 -14.12 24.94 -1.47
CA PHE A 26 -12.67 24.63 -1.48
C PHE A 26 -11.75 25.85 -1.77
N TYR A 27 -12.27 27.07 -1.71
CA TYR A 27 -11.54 28.33 -1.94
C TYR A 27 -10.83 28.92 -0.71
N GLN A 28 -10.83 28.24 0.43
CA GLN A 28 -9.97 28.64 1.55
C GLN A 28 -8.62 27.92 1.44
N ASN A 29 -7.52 28.66 1.70
CA ASN A 29 -6.10 28.32 1.56
C ASN A 29 -5.63 27.00 2.23
N LYS A 30 -6.22 25.86 1.86
CA LYS A 30 -5.79 24.53 2.28
C LYS A 30 -4.79 23.96 1.26
N PRO A 31 -3.76 23.23 1.72
CA PRO A 31 -2.88 22.51 0.83
C PRO A 31 -3.65 21.38 0.12
N VAL A 32 -3.19 21.02 -1.08
CA VAL A 32 -3.91 20.17 -2.05
C VAL A 32 -4.22 18.79 -1.48
N ASP A 33 -3.29 18.21 -0.71
CA ASP A 33 -3.46 16.92 -0.02
C ASP A 33 -4.66 16.92 0.93
N LYS A 34 -4.85 18.00 1.72
CA LYS A 34 -5.98 18.13 2.65
C LYS A 34 -7.30 18.22 1.89
N LYS A 35 -7.34 18.91 0.76
CA LYS A 35 -8.55 19.01 -0.08
C LYS A 35 -8.98 17.63 -0.59
N TRP A 36 -8.03 16.86 -1.13
CA TRP A 36 -8.31 15.50 -1.59
C TRP A 36 -8.71 14.56 -0.46
N MET A 37 -8.11 14.67 0.72
CA MET A 37 -8.54 13.87 1.88
C MET A 37 -9.97 14.17 2.32
N ASP A 38 -10.38 15.44 2.30
CA ASP A 38 -11.76 15.83 2.64
C ASP A 38 -12.74 15.22 1.61
N ILE A 39 -12.45 15.35 0.31
CA ILE A 39 -13.26 14.75 -0.79
C ILE A 39 -13.34 13.23 -0.64
N PHE A 40 -12.21 12.54 -0.47
CA PHE A 40 -12.20 11.08 -0.31
C PHE A 40 -12.89 10.63 0.98
N GLY A 41 -12.84 11.45 2.03
CA GLY A 41 -13.59 11.23 3.26
C GLY A 41 -15.09 11.21 3.01
N GLU A 42 -15.61 12.23 2.32
CA GLU A 42 -17.04 12.33 2.00
C GLU A 42 -17.52 11.23 1.05
N LEU A 43 -16.74 10.91 0.02
CA LEU A 43 -17.03 9.79 -0.88
C LEU A 43 -17.07 8.47 -0.09
N LYS A 44 -16.11 8.25 0.81
CA LYS A 44 -16.07 7.04 1.64
C LYS A 44 -17.25 6.92 2.60
N MET A 45 -17.78 8.02 3.11
CA MET A 45 -19.01 7.99 3.93
C MET A 45 -20.23 7.56 3.10
N ASN A 46 -20.23 7.88 1.81
CA ASN A 46 -21.23 7.46 0.83
C ASN A 46 -20.71 6.33 -0.08
N PHE A 47 -20.03 5.34 0.49
CA PHE A 47 -19.32 4.30 -0.28
C PHE A 47 -20.20 3.58 -1.32
N HIS A 48 -21.48 3.34 -1.00
CA HIS A 48 -22.42 2.69 -1.93
C HIS A 48 -22.68 3.50 -3.21
N LYS A 49 -22.50 4.82 -3.18
CA LYS A 49 -22.69 5.74 -4.32
C LYS A 49 -21.38 6.14 -5.01
N SER A 50 -20.24 5.63 -4.56
CA SER A 50 -18.92 6.05 -5.04
C SER A 50 -17.94 4.89 -5.10
N LYS A 51 -18.46 3.66 -5.12
CA LYS A 51 -17.65 2.44 -5.04
C LYS A 51 -16.68 2.36 -6.21
N ASN A 52 -17.19 2.53 -7.43
CA ASN A 52 -16.39 2.42 -8.65
C ASN A 52 -15.40 3.58 -8.75
N LEU A 53 -15.81 4.79 -8.34
CA LEU A 53 -14.94 5.96 -8.30
C LEU A 53 -13.78 5.78 -7.31
N LEU A 54 -14.06 5.33 -6.08
CA LEU A 54 -13.03 5.04 -5.08
C LEU A 54 -12.11 3.89 -5.50
N LEU A 55 -12.66 2.87 -6.17
CA LEU A 55 -11.87 1.78 -6.73
C LEU A 55 -10.93 2.27 -7.83
N LEU A 56 -11.39 3.15 -8.72
CA LEU A 56 -10.57 3.78 -9.76
C LEU A 56 -9.45 4.62 -9.14
N VAL A 57 -9.78 5.52 -8.21
CA VAL A 57 -8.80 6.35 -7.50
C VAL A 57 -7.76 5.48 -6.79
N SER A 58 -8.19 4.41 -6.12
CA SER A 58 -7.28 3.47 -5.46
C SER A 58 -6.33 2.80 -6.45
N LYS A 59 -6.81 2.42 -7.64
CA LYS A 59 -5.96 1.85 -8.70
C LYS A 59 -4.95 2.88 -9.20
N ILE A 60 -5.38 4.10 -9.49
CA ILE A 60 -4.50 5.18 -9.97
C ILE A 60 -3.42 5.49 -8.93
N LEU A 61 -3.79 5.68 -7.66
CA LEU A 61 -2.84 6.00 -6.58
C LEU A 61 -1.92 4.84 -6.19
N SER A 62 -2.26 3.60 -6.56
CA SER A 62 -1.37 2.45 -6.37
C SER A 62 -0.23 2.38 -7.38
N ILE A 63 -0.31 3.17 -8.46
CA ILE A 63 0.73 3.26 -9.47
C ILE A 63 1.78 4.26 -8.95
N PRO A 64 3.05 3.84 -8.77
CA PRO A 64 4.10 4.76 -8.36
C PRO A 64 4.29 5.85 -9.43
N CYS A 65 4.31 7.11 -8.99
CA CYS A 65 4.45 8.27 -9.87
C CYS A 65 5.88 8.39 -10.47
N SER A 66 6.86 7.68 -9.91
CA SER A 66 8.26 7.74 -10.36
C SER A 66 8.93 6.37 -10.40
N SER A 67 9.90 6.24 -11.30
CA SER A 67 10.80 5.08 -11.39
C SER A 67 11.77 5.00 -10.21
N VAL A 68 11.92 6.06 -9.41
CA VAL A 68 12.90 6.17 -8.32
C VAL A 68 12.80 5.00 -7.33
N PHE A 69 11.58 4.55 -7.02
CA PHE A 69 11.38 3.37 -6.18
C PHE A 69 11.99 2.11 -6.81
N VAL A 70 11.68 1.88 -8.09
CA VAL A 70 12.17 0.72 -8.84
C VAL A 70 13.69 0.80 -9.04
N GLU A 71 14.22 2.00 -9.33
CA GLU A 71 15.67 2.25 -9.45
C GLU A 71 16.42 2.02 -8.13
N ARG A 72 15.83 2.38 -6.99
CA ARG A 72 16.38 2.04 -5.67
C ARG A 72 16.47 0.52 -5.49
N ILE A 73 15.41 -0.21 -5.86
CA ILE A 73 15.43 -1.69 -5.82
C ILE A 73 16.50 -2.24 -6.77
N PHE A 74 16.58 -1.75 -8.01
CA PHE A 74 17.61 -2.17 -8.96
C PHE A 74 19.02 -1.88 -8.46
N ARG A 75 19.25 -0.72 -7.86
CA ARG A 75 20.56 -0.37 -7.28
C ARG A 75 20.95 -1.32 -6.16
N LEU A 76 20.00 -1.65 -5.27
CA LEU A 76 20.22 -2.64 -4.22
C LEU A 76 20.50 -4.02 -4.82
N MET A 77 19.75 -4.44 -5.84
CA MET A 77 19.99 -5.69 -6.56
C MET A 77 21.40 -5.71 -7.15
N SER A 78 21.77 -4.70 -7.93
CA SER A 78 23.09 -4.61 -8.58
C SER A 78 24.25 -4.57 -7.58
N SER A 79 24.05 -4.01 -6.37
CA SER A 79 25.09 -4.04 -5.32
C SER A 79 25.33 -5.43 -4.74
N HIS A 80 24.29 -6.27 -4.67
CA HIS A 80 24.37 -7.63 -4.13
C HIS A 80 24.58 -8.69 -5.23
N TRP A 81 24.32 -8.32 -6.49
CA TRP A 81 24.50 -9.13 -7.69
C TRP A 81 25.73 -8.64 -8.45
N THR A 82 26.92 -8.98 -7.95
CA THR A 82 28.19 -8.72 -8.66
C THR A 82 28.66 -9.99 -9.36
N ASP A 83 29.23 -9.84 -10.56
CA ASP A 83 29.60 -10.96 -11.45
C ASP A 83 30.88 -11.69 -11.01
N THR A 84 31.57 -11.16 -10.00
CA THR A 84 32.84 -11.66 -9.48
C THR A 84 32.67 -12.20 -8.06
N GLY A 85 32.43 -13.50 -7.93
CA GLY A 85 32.55 -14.25 -6.67
C GLY A 85 31.28 -14.29 -5.82
N ASN A 86 30.61 -15.44 -5.82
CA ASN A 86 29.36 -15.77 -5.12
C ASN A 86 28.14 -14.93 -5.52
N GLN A 87 27.53 -15.29 -6.64
CA GLN A 87 26.18 -14.86 -6.99
C GLN A 87 25.22 -15.19 -5.85
N CYS A 88 24.68 -14.17 -5.20
CA CYS A 88 23.63 -14.34 -4.20
C CYS A 88 22.36 -14.84 -4.92
N ASN A 89 21.81 -15.98 -4.50
CA ASN A 89 20.62 -16.58 -5.12
C ASN A 89 19.49 -15.53 -5.22
N VAL A 90 18.86 -15.41 -6.40
CA VAL A 90 17.74 -14.49 -6.66
C VAL A 90 16.64 -14.62 -5.60
N GLY A 91 16.36 -15.83 -5.12
CA GLY A 91 15.40 -16.07 -4.05
C GLY A 91 15.80 -15.43 -2.72
N LEU A 92 17.07 -15.52 -2.36
CA LEU A 92 17.63 -14.91 -1.15
C LEU A 92 17.64 -13.39 -1.26
N LEU A 93 18.07 -12.88 -2.41
CA LEU A 93 18.14 -11.44 -2.71
C LEU A 93 16.74 -10.80 -2.68
N ARG A 94 15.73 -11.49 -3.23
CA ARG A 94 14.32 -11.10 -3.14
C ARG A 94 13.82 -11.07 -1.69
N ALA A 95 14.12 -12.11 -0.90
CA ALA A 95 13.70 -12.16 0.50
C ALA A 95 14.36 -11.03 1.32
N GLN A 96 15.65 -10.77 1.10
CA GLN A 96 16.38 -9.69 1.74
C GLN A 96 15.80 -8.31 1.41
N LEU A 97 15.50 -8.05 0.14
CA LEU A 97 14.84 -6.81 -0.30
C LEU A 97 13.47 -6.65 0.32
N GLN A 98 12.67 -7.71 0.37
CA GLN A 98 11.36 -7.68 1.02
C GLN A 98 11.49 -7.33 2.51
N VAL A 99 12.47 -7.86 3.21
CA VAL A 99 12.68 -7.52 4.62
C VAL A 99 13.12 -6.05 4.76
N LYS A 100 14.10 -5.61 3.97
CA LYS A 100 14.69 -4.27 4.07
C LYS A 100 13.70 -3.15 3.71
N GLU A 101 12.80 -3.40 2.77
CA GLU A 101 11.86 -2.37 2.28
C GLU A 101 10.53 -2.37 3.04
N ASN A 102 10.08 -3.52 3.58
CA ASN A 102 8.80 -3.59 4.30
C ASN A 102 8.94 -3.40 5.82
N PHE A 103 10.15 -3.51 6.37
CA PHE A 103 10.38 -3.31 7.80
C PHE A 103 11.37 -2.18 8.03
N THR A 104 10.99 -1.21 8.85
CA THR A 104 11.86 -0.11 9.30
C THR A 104 12.56 -0.41 10.62
N PHE A 105 12.41 -1.65 11.12
CA PHE A 105 12.96 -2.09 12.39
C PHE A 105 14.48 -2.23 12.32
N ASP A 106 15.15 -1.90 13.42
CA ASP A 106 16.52 -2.37 13.62
C ASP A 106 16.54 -3.92 13.81
N CYS A 107 17.72 -4.52 13.72
CA CYS A 107 17.86 -5.99 13.82
C CYS A 107 17.33 -6.56 15.15
N ILE A 108 17.45 -5.82 16.25
CA ILE A 108 17.01 -6.22 17.59
C ILE A 108 15.48 -6.14 17.68
N GLN A 109 14.90 -5.04 17.21
CA GLN A 109 13.45 -4.84 17.12
C GLN A 109 12.81 -5.89 16.19
N PHE A 110 13.45 -6.18 15.06
CA PHE A 110 13.00 -7.20 14.12
C PHE A 110 13.03 -8.61 14.74
N TYR A 111 14.09 -8.92 15.49
CA TYR A 111 14.20 -10.18 16.22
C TYR A 111 13.07 -10.38 17.23
N TYR A 112 12.79 -9.36 18.06
CA TYR A 112 11.69 -9.43 19.01
C TYR A 112 10.32 -9.50 18.30
N TYR A 113 10.13 -8.76 17.22
CA TYR A 113 8.91 -8.80 16.42
C TYR A 113 8.62 -10.19 15.84
N ILE A 114 9.64 -10.89 15.32
CA ILE A 114 9.48 -12.27 14.82
C ILE A 114 9.19 -13.23 15.96
N LYS A 115 9.89 -13.08 17.09
CA LYS A 115 9.76 -13.94 18.26
C LYS A 115 8.37 -13.83 18.91
N GLU A 116 7.79 -12.63 18.94
CA GLU A 116 6.52 -12.34 19.59
C GLU A 116 5.30 -12.77 18.75
N LYS A 117 5.43 -12.76 17.41
CA LYS A 117 4.31 -13.08 16.51
C LYS A 117 4.18 -14.55 16.10
N ASP A 118 4.96 -15.46 16.71
CA ASP A 118 4.96 -16.90 16.38
C ASP A 118 5.12 -17.14 14.84
N ILE A 119 5.78 -16.20 14.14
CA ILE A 119 5.88 -16.18 12.67
C ILE A 119 6.66 -17.39 12.18
N GLN A 120 7.61 -17.88 12.97
CA GLN A 120 8.38 -19.09 12.69
C GLN A 120 7.46 -20.31 12.62
N LYS A 121 6.58 -20.53 13.61
CA LYS A 121 5.59 -21.62 13.55
C LYS A 121 4.65 -21.49 12.35
N ALA A 122 4.23 -20.28 12.01
CA ALA A 122 3.37 -20.04 10.85
C ALA A 122 4.09 -20.25 9.50
N ALA A 123 5.40 -19.98 9.44
CA ALA A 123 6.23 -20.24 8.27
C ALA A 123 6.47 -21.75 8.09
N ASP A 124 6.76 -22.46 9.19
CA ASP A 124 7.00 -23.90 9.22
C ASP A 124 5.72 -24.69 8.90
N ASN A 125 4.56 -24.25 9.42
CA ASN A 125 3.27 -24.90 9.19
C ASN A 125 2.60 -24.50 7.86
N SER A 126 3.28 -23.77 6.97
CA SER A 126 2.73 -23.25 5.70
C SER A 126 1.51 -22.31 5.82
N GLU A 127 1.20 -21.84 7.03
CA GLU A 127 0.11 -20.89 7.32
C GLU A 127 0.44 -19.44 6.91
N LYS A 128 1.64 -19.21 6.36
CA LYS A 128 2.12 -17.92 5.82
C LYS A 128 1.18 -17.23 4.82
N TYR A 129 0.20 -17.94 4.25
CA TYR A 129 -0.78 -17.39 3.32
C TYR A 129 -2.10 -16.94 3.99
N TYR A 130 -2.32 -17.21 5.29
CA TYR A 130 -3.61 -16.99 5.94
C TYR A 130 -3.62 -15.94 7.08
N TRP A 131 -2.46 -15.45 7.51
CA TRP A 131 -2.31 -14.53 8.65
C TRP A 131 -2.98 -13.15 8.50
N LYS A 132 -3.25 -12.69 7.26
CA LYS A 132 -3.94 -11.40 7.04
C LYS A 132 -5.43 -11.41 7.42
N ARG A 133 -6.04 -12.57 7.73
CA ARG A 133 -7.47 -12.62 8.12
C ARG A 133 -7.76 -12.19 9.56
N LYS A 134 -6.77 -12.12 10.45
CA LYS A 134 -6.97 -11.78 11.87
C LYS A 134 -6.66 -10.32 12.27
N GLN A 135 -5.99 -9.52 11.44
CA GLN A 135 -5.57 -8.15 11.80
C GLN A 135 -6.57 -7.03 11.42
N LYS A 136 -7.88 -7.31 11.38
CA LYS A 136 -8.91 -6.28 11.12
C LYS A 136 -9.14 -5.27 12.28
N GLY A 137 -8.21 -5.14 13.23
CA GLY A 137 -8.41 -4.27 14.40
C GLY A 137 -7.16 -3.63 15.02
N GLN A 138 -5.95 -3.88 14.52
CA GLN A 138 -4.74 -3.35 15.16
C GLN A 138 -4.17 -2.18 14.33
N LYS A 139 -4.41 -0.97 14.82
CA LYS A 139 -3.77 0.26 14.31
C LYS A 139 -2.27 0.14 14.55
N PHE A 140 -1.47 0.28 13.49
CA PHE A 140 -0.02 0.42 13.61
C PHE A 140 0.29 1.80 14.23
N PRO A 141 1.20 1.90 15.21
CA PRO A 141 1.65 3.18 15.72
C PRO A 141 2.47 3.90 14.65
N THR A 142 1.93 4.98 14.10
CA THR A 142 2.72 6.06 13.49
C THR A 142 3.39 6.84 14.62
N VAL A 143 4.72 6.89 14.62
CA VAL A 143 5.47 7.82 15.47
C VAL A 143 5.90 9.00 14.60
N SER A 144 5.61 10.19 15.14
CA SER A 144 5.92 11.53 14.66
C SER A 144 7.40 11.79 14.42
#